data_AF-A0A174AQW5-F1
#
_entry.id   AF-A0A174AQW5-F1
#
_cell.length_a   1.000
_cell.length_b   1.000
_cell.length_c   1.000
_cell.angle_alpha   90.00
_cell.angle_beta   90.00
_cell.angle_gamma   90.00
#
_symmetry.space_group_name_H-M   'P 1'
#
loop_
_entity.id
_entity.type
_entity.pdbx_description
1 polymer ?
#
loop_
_entity_poly.entity_id
_entity_poly.type
_entity_poly.pdbx_seq_one_letter_code
_entity_poly.pdbx_strand_id
1 'polypeptide(L)'
;MVEKELLNAISDMMDAKFDEFKMNLATKDDIANMATKDDIANMATKDDIANMATKDDIANMATKDDIANMATKDDIANMATKDDIACIWKVISKLPTKADLREVENNVLTEVDRVQEIGTRHYHEVKREMSQLRAEVRSYQIGSLKLRVDRLERMLEL
;
A
#
# COMPACT_ATOMS: atom_id res chain seq x y z
N MET A 1 57.66 104.60 -36.23
CA MET A 1 58.19 103.24 -36.39
C MET A 1 57.76 102.36 -35.21
N VAL A 2 58.06 102.78 -33.97
CA VAL A 2 57.73 102.06 -32.72
C VAL A 2 56.25 101.73 -32.50
N GLU A 3 55.33 102.64 -32.81
CA GLU A 3 53.88 102.42 -32.61
C GLU A 3 53.32 101.31 -33.52
N LYS A 4 53.85 101.20 -34.74
CA LYS A 4 53.48 100.16 -35.70
C LYS A 4 53.99 98.79 -35.27
N GLU A 5 55.16 98.75 -34.62
CA GLU A 5 55.72 97.53 -34.05
C GLU A 5 54.92 97.05 -32.83
N LEU A 6 54.47 97.97 -31.95
CA LEU A 6 53.64 97.65 -30.79
C LEU A 6 52.27 97.09 -31.21
N LEU A 7 51.64 97.69 -32.22
CA LEU A 7 50.37 97.20 -32.80
C LEU A 7 50.50 95.80 -33.38
N ASN A 8 51.60 95.50 -34.08
CA ASN A 8 51.85 94.16 -34.62
C ASN A 8 52.03 93.14 -33.50
N ALA A 9 52.78 93.46 -32.44
CA ALA A 9 52.99 92.55 -31.31
C ALA A 9 51.70 92.25 -30.53
N ILE A 10 50.80 93.23 -30.41
CA ILE A 10 49.47 93.01 -29.82
C ILE A 10 48.62 92.10 -30.72
N SER A 11 48.67 92.28 -32.04
CA SER A 11 47.98 91.41 -32.99
C SER A 11 48.45 89.96 -32.87
N ASP A 12 49.77 89.72 -32.87
CA ASP A 12 50.35 88.38 -32.77
C ASP A 12 49.98 87.70 -31.43
N MET A 13 49.96 88.47 -30.33
CA MET A 13 49.53 87.96 -29.02
C MET A 13 48.04 87.60 -29.02
N MET A 14 47.21 88.41 -29.68
CA MET A 14 45.78 88.17 -29.79
C MET A 14 45.49 86.93 -30.64
N ASP A 15 46.22 86.74 -31.75
CA ASP A 15 46.14 85.56 -32.61
C ASP A 15 46.57 84.29 -31.83
N ALA A 16 47.69 84.35 -31.11
CA ALA A 16 48.16 83.24 -30.28
C ALA A 16 47.15 82.86 -29.18
N LYS A 17 46.53 83.85 -28.53
CA LYS A 17 45.49 83.61 -27.52
C LYS A 17 44.19 83.08 -28.13
N PHE A 18 43.86 83.50 -29.34
CA PHE A 18 42.71 82.99 -30.08
C PHE A 18 42.90 81.54 -30.51
N ASP A 19 44.10 81.16 -30.95
CA ASP A 19 44.45 79.78 -31.29
C ASP A 19 44.45 78.86 -30.05
N GLU A 20 45.01 79.31 -28.93
CA GLU A 20 44.95 78.60 -27.64
C GLU A 20 43.49 78.40 -27.19
N PHE A 21 42.65 79.43 -27.32
CA PHE A 21 41.22 79.34 -27.03
C PHE A 21 40.54 78.31 -27.94
N LYS A 22 40.83 78.34 -29.24
CA LYS A 22 40.25 77.42 -30.23
C LYS A 22 40.68 75.97 -30.01
N MET A 23 41.92 75.72 -29.59
CA MET A 23 42.41 74.38 -29.23
C MET A 23 41.73 73.82 -27.96
N ASN A 24 41.28 74.69 -27.05
CA ASN A 24 40.58 74.29 -25.82
C ASN A 24 39.07 74.09 -26.02
N LEU A 25 38.52 74.42 -27.20
CA LEU A 25 37.12 74.17 -27.53
C LEU A 25 36.94 72.74 -28.03
N ALA A 26 35.95 72.05 -27.49
CA ALA A 26 35.49 70.79 -28.07
C ALA A 26 35.01 71.01 -29.50
N THR A 27 35.45 70.15 -30.41
CA THR A 27 35.03 70.13 -31.81
C THR A 27 33.71 69.39 -31.97
N LYS A 28 33.10 69.52 -33.15
CA LYS A 28 31.91 68.73 -33.49
C LYS A 28 32.21 67.22 -33.54
N ASP A 29 33.42 66.85 -33.93
CA ASP A 29 33.85 65.45 -34.00
C ASP A 29 34.04 64.87 -32.60
N ASP A 30 34.47 65.68 -31.62
CA ASP A 30 34.54 65.28 -30.21
C ASP A 30 33.14 64.94 -29.67
N ILE A 31 32.14 65.76 -30.00
CA ILE A 31 30.74 65.57 -29.57
C ILE A 31 30.08 64.40 -30.31
N ALA A 32 30.38 64.22 -31.60
CA ALA A 32 29.79 63.16 -32.43
C ALA A 32 30.15 61.74 -31.95
N ASN A 33 31.27 61.59 -31.23
CA ASN A 33 31.73 60.33 -30.66
C ASN A 33 31.28 60.11 -29.20
N MET A 34 30.58 61.08 -28.59
CA MET A 34 30.05 60.91 -27.24
C MET A 34 28.78 60.08 -27.27
N ALA A 35 28.66 59.12 -26.33
CA ALA A 35 27.40 58.45 -26.09
C ALA A 35 26.31 59.46 -25.69
N THR A 36 25.17 59.35 -26.32
CA THR A 36 23.98 60.17 -26.08
C THR A 36 23.09 59.52 -25.03
N LYS A 37 22.09 60.26 -24.56
CA LYS A 37 21.07 59.70 -23.66
C LYS A 37 20.22 58.62 -24.33
N ASP A 38 20.04 58.72 -25.65
CA ASP A 38 19.26 57.75 -26.41
C ASP A 38 20.00 56.41 -26.53
N ASP A 39 21.33 56.44 -26.59
CA ASP A 39 22.18 55.23 -26.65
C ASP A 39 22.05 54.36 -25.39
N ILE A 40 21.76 54.98 -24.23
CA ILE A 40 21.64 54.27 -22.94
C ILE A 40 20.19 54.09 -22.48
N ALA A 41 19.20 54.60 -23.23
CA ALA A 41 17.80 54.65 -22.81
C ALA A 41 17.19 53.26 -22.52
N ASN A 42 17.71 52.21 -23.15
CA ASN A 42 17.23 50.83 -23.00
C ASN A 42 18.27 49.89 -22.38
N MET A 43 19.34 50.42 -21.79
CA MET A 43 20.32 49.59 -21.10
C MET A 43 19.70 49.02 -19.81
N ALA A 44 19.74 47.70 -19.67
CA ALA A 44 19.37 47.04 -18.43
C ALA A 44 20.31 47.50 -17.30
N THR A 45 19.72 47.82 -16.16
CA THR A 45 20.40 48.18 -14.92
C THR A 45 20.67 46.93 -14.07
N LYS A 46 21.46 47.11 -13.01
CA LYS A 46 21.68 46.04 -12.03
C LYS A 46 20.40 45.65 -11.29
N ASP A 47 19.48 46.59 -11.12
CA ASP A 47 18.22 46.35 -10.43
C ASP A 47 17.27 45.49 -11.29
N ASP A 48 17.32 45.65 -12.61
CA ASP A 48 16.51 44.87 -13.57
C ASP A 48 16.83 43.36 -13.51
N ILE A 49 18.07 43.00 -13.16
CA ILE A 49 18.52 41.60 -13.08
C ILE A 49 18.65 41.08 -11.65
N ALA A 50 18.41 41.91 -10.63
CA ALA A 50 18.67 41.57 -9.23
C ALA A 50 17.87 40.35 -8.73
N ASN A 51 16.69 40.11 -9.30
CA ASN A 51 15.80 39.00 -8.92
C ASN A 51 15.69 37.91 -10.00
N MET A 52 16.56 37.92 -11.02
CA MET A 52 16.55 36.86 -12.02
C MET A 52 17.01 35.55 -11.38
N ALA A 53 16.22 34.49 -11.58
CA ALA A 53 16.61 33.15 -11.17
C ALA A 53 17.93 32.76 -11.84
N THR A 54 18.81 32.19 -11.03
CA THR A 54 20.11 31.67 -11.43
C THR A 54 20.00 30.21 -11.85
N LYS A 55 21.09 29.68 -12.41
CA LYS A 55 21.17 28.24 -12.71
C LYS A 55 21.10 27.37 -11.46
N ASP A 56 21.59 27.88 -10.33
CA ASP A 56 21.61 27.17 -9.06
C ASP A 56 20.18 27.06 -8.47
N ASP A 57 19.32 28.06 -8.71
CA ASP A 57 17.91 28.02 -8.31
C ASP A 57 17.14 26.88 -9.01
N ILE A 58 17.56 26.52 -10.23
CA ILE A 58 16.93 25.47 -11.04
C ILE A 58 17.56 24.09 -10.73
N ALA A 59 18.79 24.04 -10.24
CA ALA A 59 19.54 22.80 -10.00
C ALA A 59 18.88 21.86 -8.99
N ASN A 60 18.08 22.39 -8.07
CA ASN A 60 17.35 21.62 -7.04
C ASN A 60 15.91 21.30 -7.42
N MET A 61 15.44 21.71 -8.61
CA MET A 61 14.10 21.36 -9.07
C MET A 61 14.04 19.89 -9.49
N ALA A 62 12.92 19.23 -9.18
CA ALA A 62 12.69 17.85 -9.62
C ALA A 62 12.77 17.75 -11.15
N THR A 63 13.60 16.82 -11.59
CA THR A 63 13.85 16.49 -12.99
C THR A 63 12.88 15.41 -13.48
N LYS A 64 12.85 15.15 -14.79
CA LYS A 64 12.07 14.05 -15.34
C LYS A 64 12.53 12.68 -14.81
N ASP A 65 13.81 12.55 -14.50
CA ASP A 65 14.39 11.29 -13.99
C ASP A 65 13.91 11.01 -12.56
N ASP A 66 13.69 12.06 -11.75
CA ASP A 66 13.14 11.92 -10.40
C ASP A 66 11.71 11.34 -10.39
N ILE A 67 10.93 11.61 -11.44
CA ILE A 67 9.53 11.17 -11.57
C ILE A 67 9.44 9.83 -12.30
N ALA A 68 10.48 9.43 -13.05
CA ALA A 68 10.48 8.23 -13.88
C ALA A 68 10.28 6.92 -13.08
N ASN A 69 10.70 6.90 -11.81
CA ASN A 69 10.55 5.75 -10.92
C ASN A 69 9.31 5.81 -10.02
N MET A 70 8.47 6.84 -10.17
CA MET A 70 7.21 6.91 -9.41
C MET A 70 6.22 5.89 -9.96
N ALA A 71 5.45 5.27 -9.05
CA ALA A 71 4.38 4.37 -9.43
C ALA A 71 3.39 5.05 -10.38
N THR A 72 3.12 4.37 -11.48
CA THR A 72 2.23 4.79 -12.54
C THR A 72 0.82 4.23 -12.32
N LYS A 73 -0.12 4.68 -13.14
CA LYS A 73 -1.48 4.11 -13.15
C LYS A 73 -1.48 2.64 -13.57
N ASP A 74 -0.54 2.22 -14.39
CA ASP A 74 -0.45 0.83 -14.86
C ASP A 74 0.04 -0.10 -13.74
N ASP A 75 0.91 0.39 -12.85
CA ASP A 75 1.39 -0.38 -11.69
C ASP A 75 0.26 -0.76 -10.73
N ILE A 76 -0.76 0.11 -10.61
CA ILE A 76 -1.91 -0.13 -9.73
C ILE A 76 -3.12 -0.74 -10.44
N ALA A 77 -3.10 -0.85 -11.77
CA ALA A 77 -4.24 -1.33 -12.55
C ALA A 77 -4.63 -2.78 -12.24
N ASN A 78 -3.66 -3.60 -11.83
CA ASN A 78 -3.86 -5.01 -11.48
C ASN A 78 -4.01 -5.25 -9.98
N MET A 79 -4.06 -4.20 -9.16
CA MET A 79 -4.28 -4.36 -7.72
C MET A 79 -5.75 -4.68 -7.43
N ALA A 80 -5.98 -5.46 -6.37
CA ALA A 80 -7.32 -5.78 -5.92
C ALA A 80 -8.13 -4.50 -5.63
N THR A 81 -9.32 -4.44 -6.20
CA THR A 81 -10.26 -3.35 -6.04
C THR A 81 -11.14 -3.56 -4.80
N LYS A 82 -11.90 -2.52 -4.45
CA LYS A 82 -12.92 -2.63 -3.39
C LYS A 82 -14.00 -3.66 -3.75
N ASP A 83 -14.31 -3.81 -5.03
CA ASP A 83 -15.32 -4.76 -5.51
C ASP A 83 -14.83 -6.21 -5.40
N ASP A 84 -13.54 -6.45 -5.63
CA ASP A 84 -12.91 -7.76 -5.41
C ASP A 84 -13.02 -8.16 -3.93
N ILE A 85 -12.70 -7.23 -3.02
CA ILE A 85 -12.81 -7.43 -1.57
C ILE A 85 -14.27 -7.68 -1.16
N ALA A 86 -15.23 -6.94 -1.72
CA ALA A 86 -16.65 -7.12 -1.45
C ALA A 86 -17.16 -8.49 -1.92
N CYS A 87 -16.71 -8.96 -3.09
CA CYS A 87 -17.03 -10.30 -3.59
C CYS A 87 -16.49 -11.39 -2.66
N ILE A 88 -15.25 -11.26 -2.21
CA ILE A 88 -14.64 -12.19 -1.24
C ILE A 88 -15.44 -12.21 0.07
N TRP A 89 -15.80 -11.04 0.60
CA TRP A 89 -16.61 -10.93 1.82
C TRP A 89 -17.96 -11.64 1.68
N LYS A 90 -18.63 -11.47 0.54
CA LYS A 90 -19.91 -12.14 0.24
C LYS A 90 -19.78 -13.66 0.25
N VAL A 91 -18.68 -14.20 -0.27
CA VAL A 91 -18.42 -15.66 -0.23
C VAL A 91 -18.16 -16.11 1.21
N ILE A 92 -17.30 -15.41 1.95
CA ILE A 92 -16.97 -15.72 3.35
C ILE A 92 -18.21 -15.69 4.24
N SER A 93 -19.12 -14.73 4.04
CA SER A 93 -20.35 -14.59 4.83
C SER A 93 -21.32 -15.77 4.69
N LYS A 94 -21.17 -16.59 3.65
CA LYS A 94 -21.99 -17.80 3.43
C LYS A 94 -21.36 -19.05 4.04
N LEU A 95 -20.11 -18.99 4.48
CA LEU A 95 -19.46 -20.13 5.10
C LEU A 95 -19.98 -20.32 6.53
N PRO A 96 -20.13 -21.57 7.00
CA PRO A 96 -20.52 -21.85 8.37
C PRO A 96 -19.56 -21.18 9.36
N THR A 97 -20.13 -20.57 10.39
CA THR A 97 -19.35 -20.00 11.47
C THR A 97 -18.81 -21.11 12.37
N LYS A 98 -17.82 -20.76 13.19
CA LYS A 98 -17.33 -21.66 14.24
C LYS A 98 -18.42 -22.09 15.23
N ALA A 99 -19.44 -21.26 15.43
CA ALA A 99 -20.57 -21.59 16.29
C ALA A 99 -21.45 -22.67 15.66
N ASP A 100 -21.77 -22.53 14.36
CA ASP A 100 -22.56 -23.51 13.62
C ASP A 100 -21.88 -24.89 13.62
N LEU A 101 -20.56 -24.92 13.42
CA LEU A 101 -19.79 -26.16 13.47
C LEU A 101 -19.76 -26.80 14.87
N ARG A 102 -19.68 -25.99 15.93
CA ARG A 102 -19.76 -26.49 17.32
C ARG A 102 -21.12 -27.08 17.66
N GLU A 103 -22.19 -26.50 17.12
CA GLU A 103 -23.54 -27.05 17.30
C GLU A 103 -23.65 -28.44 16.66
N VAL A 104 -23.17 -28.58 15.42
CA VAL A 104 -23.12 -29.88 14.73
C VAL A 104 -22.26 -30.88 15.51
N GLU A 105 -21.09 -30.48 15.99
CA GLU A 105 -20.21 -31.32 16.80
C GLU A 105 -20.92 -31.83 18.07
N ASN A 106 -21.57 -30.94 18.82
CA ASN A 106 -22.31 -31.32 20.02
C ASN A 106 -23.47 -32.26 19.71
N ASN A 107 -24.23 -32.01 18.64
CA ASN A 107 -25.32 -32.88 18.22
C ASN A 107 -24.81 -34.28 17.89
N VAL A 108 -23.70 -34.38 17.13
CA VAL A 108 -23.07 -35.67 16.81
C VAL A 108 -22.61 -36.40 18.07
N LEU A 109 -21.97 -35.71 19.02
CA LEU A 109 -21.55 -36.31 20.29
C LEU A 109 -22.74 -36.87 21.06
N THR A 110 -23.84 -36.12 21.17
CA THR A 110 -25.03 -36.60 21.88
C THR A 110 -25.69 -37.80 21.21
N GLU A 111 -25.70 -37.85 19.87
CA GLU A 111 -26.23 -39.02 19.15
C GLU A 111 -25.31 -40.24 19.28
N VAL A 112 -23.99 -40.03 19.28
CA VAL A 112 -23.03 -41.12 19.55
C VAL A 112 -23.28 -41.71 20.94
N ASP A 113 -23.44 -40.86 21.97
CA ASP A 113 -23.75 -41.32 23.32
C ASP A 113 -25.07 -42.10 23.38
N ARG A 114 -26.12 -41.61 22.70
CA ARG A 114 -27.43 -42.31 22.62
C ARG A 114 -27.31 -43.67 21.97
N VAL A 115 -26.60 -43.77 20.85
CA VAL A 115 -26.41 -45.03 20.12
C VAL A 115 -25.63 -46.03 20.99
N GLN A 116 -24.61 -45.57 21.71
CA GLN A 116 -23.85 -46.41 22.64
C GLN A 116 -24.71 -46.91 23.80
N GLU A 117 -25.56 -46.06 24.36
CA GLU A 117 -26.47 -46.44 25.45
C GLU A 117 -27.49 -47.48 24.97
N ILE A 118 -28.11 -47.27 23.81
CA ILE A 118 -29.06 -48.22 23.20
C ILE A 118 -28.36 -49.56 22.93
N GLY A 119 -27.17 -49.53 22.31
CA GLY A 119 -26.40 -50.75 22.02
C GLY A 119 -26.05 -51.53 23.30
N THR A 120 -25.60 -50.84 24.34
CA THR A 120 -25.29 -51.43 25.64
C THR A 120 -26.54 -52.04 26.29
N ARG A 121 -27.67 -51.32 26.25
CA ARG A 121 -28.96 -51.79 26.78
C ARG A 121 -29.41 -53.07 26.07
N HIS A 122 -29.36 -53.08 24.74
CA HIS A 122 -29.76 -54.23 23.93
C HIS A 122 -28.84 -55.43 24.17
N TYR A 123 -27.52 -55.21 24.28
CA TYR A 123 -26.58 -56.28 24.64
C TYR A 123 -26.91 -56.91 26.00
N HIS A 124 -27.22 -56.10 27.01
CA HIS A 124 -27.61 -56.60 28.32
C HIS A 124 -28.94 -57.35 28.31
N GLU A 125 -29.90 -56.90 27.50
CA GLU A 125 -31.19 -57.57 27.31
C GLU A 125 -31.02 -58.94 26.66
N VAL A 126 -30.34 -59.03 25.52
CA VAL A 126 -30.05 -60.31 24.84
C VAL A 126 -29.27 -61.25 25.77
N LYS A 127 -28.30 -60.73 26.53
CA LYS A 127 -27.54 -61.52 27.50
C LYS A 127 -28.43 -62.08 28.62
N ARG A 128 -29.43 -61.31 29.06
CA ARG A 128 -30.43 -61.72 30.06
C ARG A 128 -31.30 -62.84 29.51
N GLU A 129 -31.86 -62.65 28.32
CA GLU A 129 -32.71 -63.65 27.64
C GLU A 129 -31.96 -64.96 27.41
N MET A 130 -30.72 -64.91 26.90
CA MET A 130 -29.86 -66.08 26.73
C MET A 130 -29.56 -66.80 28.04
N SER A 131 -29.47 -66.06 29.15
CA SER A 131 -29.22 -66.65 30.47
C SER A 131 -30.47 -67.32 31.02
N GLN A 132 -31.65 -66.74 30.79
CA GLN A 132 -32.95 -67.34 31.12
C GLN A 132 -33.20 -68.60 30.30
N LEU A 133 -33.03 -68.54 28.98
CA LEU A 133 -33.20 -69.69 28.10
C LEU A 133 -32.26 -70.85 28.48
N ARG A 134 -30.99 -70.56 28.79
CA ARG A 134 -30.06 -71.58 29.31
C ARG A 134 -30.53 -72.19 30.62
N ALA A 135 -31.18 -71.43 31.50
CA ALA A 135 -31.73 -71.96 32.74
C ALA A 135 -32.95 -72.85 32.50
N GLU A 136 -33.85 -72.45 31.61
CA GLU A 136 -35.02 -73.25 31.21
C GLU A 136 -34.61 -74.56 30.54
N VAL A 137 -33.69 -74.53 29.57
CA VAL A 137 -33.19 -75.75 28.91
C VAL A 137 -32.60 -76.73 29.94
N ARG A 138 -31.82 -76.23 30.90
CA ARG A 138 -31.28 -77.07 32.00
C ARG A 138 -32.39 -77.68 32.87
N SER A 139 -33.42 -76.91 33.21
CA SER A 139 -34.51 -77.42 34.05
C SER A 139 -35.31 -78.52 33.34
N TYR A 140 -35.61 -78.34 32.04
CA TYR A 140 -36.27 -79.36 31.21
C TYR A 140 -35.44 -80.64 31.13
N GLN A 141 -34.13 -80.54 30.90
CA GLN A 141 -33.22 -81.68 30.85
C GLN A 141 -33.20 -82.45 32.18
N ILE A 142 -33.09 -81.74 33.32
CA ILE A 142 -33.11 -82.36 34.66
C ILE A 142 -34.45 -83.05 34.93
N GLY A 143 -35.57 -82.41 34.61
CA GLY A 143 -36.91 -82.99 34.81
C GLY A 143 -37.13 -84.27 34.01
N SER A 144 -36.73 -84.28 32.74
CA SER A 144 -36.80 -85.47 31.88
C SER A 144 -35.91 -86.61 32.38
N LEU A 145 -34.68 -86.29 32.79
CA LEU A 145 -33.76 -87.27 33.39
C LEU A 145 -34.33 -87.87 34.67
N LYS A 146 -34.90 -87.04 35.56
CA LYS A 146 -35.52 -87.50 36.80
C LYS A 146 -36.67 -88.47 36.52
N LEU A 147 -37.57 -88.15 35.60
CA LEU A 147 -38.65 -89.05 35.15
C LEU A 147 -38.15 -90.37 34.55
N ARG A 148 -36.97 -90.38 33.91
CA ARG A 148 -36.36 -91.62 33.40
C ARG A 148 -35.75 -92.44 34.54
N VAL A 149 -35.08 -91.80 35.49
CA VAL A 149 -34.52 -92.45 36.69
C VAL A 149 -35.64 -93.05 37.54
N ASP A 150 -36.69 -92.30 37.87
CA ASP A 150 -37.84 -92.76 38.66
C ASP A 150 -38.58 -93.96 38.03
N ARG A 151 -38.49 -94.12 36.69
CA ARG A 151 -39.02 -95.29 35.97
C ARG A 151 -38.09 -96.49 36.06
N LEU A 152 -36.78 -96.28 35.93
CA LEU A 152 -35.79 -97.35 36.05
C LEU A 152 -35.73 -97.91 37.47
N GLU A 153 -35.79 -97.05 38.49
CA GLU A 153 -35.82 -97.47 39.91
C GLU A 153 -37.02 -98.39 40.18
N ARG A 154 -38.21 -98.00 39.71
CA ARG A 154 -39.42 -98.83 39.83
C ARG A 154 -39.35 -100.18 39.09
N MET A 155 -38.53 -100.29 38.03
CA MET A 155 -38.35 -101.54 37.30
C MET A 155 -37.35 -102.49 37.99
N LEU A 156 -36.43 -101.97 38.81
CA LEU A 156 -35.41 -102.74 39.52
C LEU A 156 -35.89 -103.22 40.91
N GLU A 157 -36.94 -102.62 41.47
CA GLU A 157 -37.57 -103.03 42.74
C GLU A 157 -38.57 -104.20 42.60
N LEU A 158 -38.74 -104.73 41.38
CA LEU A 158 -39.49 -105.97 41.07
C LEU A 158 -38.52 -107.14 40.84
#